data_AF-A0A835HFX9-F1
#
_entry.id   AF-A0A835HFX9-F1
#
_cell.length_a   1.000
_cell.length_b   1.000
_cell.length_c   1.000
_cell.angle_alpha   90.00
_cell.angle_beta   90.00
_cell.angle_gamma   90.00
#
_symmetry.space_group_name_H-M   'P 1'
#
loop_
_entity.id
_entity.type
_entity.pdbx_description
1 polymer ?
#
loop_
_entity_poly.entity_id
_entity_poly.type
_entity_poly.pdbx_seq_one_letter_code
_entity_poly.pdbx_strand_id
1 'polypeptide(L)'
;MMKASLPLQGGLRKILVSVRTYSSTNMMSPPSKAVVYEQHGPPDQVTRIVNLPGVEIKENQVCVKMLAAPINPSDINRIQARRKEEYSKYLDCFDNNAHYQAFFCLTSDVNTGVSKMMKKRCNNLLNQTTSKPVKSRDLGTMHGCDAASLPSKYPYHLLRFSYIDPVVELFGRNFYGGKQGVYPVRPEVPAVGGYEGVGEVQSVGSSVRGLSPGDWVIPSPPSFGTWQTYIVKEENVWHKINKDIPIEYAATVTVNPLTALRMLEDFVKLNSGDSIVQNGATSIVGQCVIQLANIHGIHNINIIRDRRRRKYIACESAMLDNMAKVGNDEENRILVVAAAETHEYPALSIAYSVFEATSCGMKGVICVKLHNSLFWAGSEEVKERLKQLGANEVFTESQLGVKNIKSLLGALPEPVLGFNCVGGDSASIVLKFLRPGGTMVTYGGMAKKPVTVSTSSFIFKDLALRGFWLQKWMSAGKAKECRVMINHLLGVIQEGKLKYEMQLVSFNEFPEALDRALGKLGSQPKQILRF
;
A
#
# COMPACT_ATOMS: atom_id res chain seq x y z
N MET A 1 1.05 83.87 68.60
CA MET A 1 0.04 84.72 67.95
C MET A 1 -0.47 84.01 66.70
N MET A 2 -1.78 83.73 66.73
CA MET A 2 -2.73 83.23 65.73
C MET A 2 -2.22 82.54 64.44
N LYS A 3 -2.37 81.21 64.40
CA LYS A 3 -2.67 80.44 63.18
C LYS A 3 -4.19 80.38 63.04
N ALA A 4 -4.73 80.85 61.92
CA ALA A 4 -6.16 80.82 61.62
C ALA A 4 -6.51 79.65 60.71
N SER A 5 -7.65 79.07 61.02
CA SER A 5 -8.19 77.76 60.67
C SER A 5 -8.93 77.76 59.33
N LEU A 6 -8.85 76.66 58.58
CA LEU A 6 -9.76 76.33 57.47
C LEU A 6 -10.66 75.16 57.88
N PRO A 7 -11.99 75.21 57.63
CA PRO A 7 -12.90 74.14 57.99
C PRO A 7 -12.95 73.04 56.91
N LEU A 8 -13.09 71.81 57.41
CA LEU A 8 -13.42 70.59 56.68
C LEU A 8 -14.88 70.63 56.19
N GLN A 9 -15.11 70.45 54.89
CA GLN A 9 -16.35 69.87 54.38
C GLN A 9 -16.01 68.77 53.37
N GLY A 10 -16.42 67.55 53.72
CA GLY A 10 -16.25 66.35 52.93
C GLY A 10 -17.15 66.33 51.71
N GLY A 11 -16.56 65.92 50.59
CA GLY A 11 -17.26 65.48 49.39
C GLY A 11 -16.48 64.31 48.80
N LEU A 12 -16.81 63.09 49.23
CA LEU A 12 -16.36 61.85 48.58
C LEU A 12 -16.92 61.81 47.16
N ARG A 13 -16.18 62.34 46.19
CA ARG A 13 -16.37 61.98 44.78
C ARG A 13 -16.02 60.51 44.65
N LYS A 14 -17.04 59.64 44.59
CA LYS A 14 -16.88 58.27 44.10
C LYS A 14 -16.30 58.36 42.70
N ILE A 15 -14.99 58.15 42.58
CA ILE A 15 -14.38 57.79 41.31
C ILE A 15 -15.00 56.45 40.96
N LEU A 16 -15.98 56.48 40.05
CA LEU A 16 -16.50 55.28 39.42
C LEU A 16 -15.37 54.77 38.52
N VAL A 17 -14.43 54.02 39.10
CA VAL A 17 -13.56 53.15 38.33
C VAL A 17 -14.50 52.17 37.67
N SER A 18 -14.78 52.37 36.39
CA SER A 18 -15.29 51.31 35.53
C SER A 18 -14.26 50.19 35.58
N VAL A 19 -14.42 49.28 36.54
CA VAL A 19 -13.85 47.95 36.45
C VAL A 19 -14.56 47.33 35.26
N ARG A 20 -13.98 47.50 34.06
CA ARG A 20 -14.21 46.54 32.99
C ARG A 20 -13.67 45.23 33.55
N THR A 21 -14.55 44.44 34.12
CA THR A 21 -14.33 43.01 34.29
C THR A 21 -14.17 42.45 32.88
N TYR A 22 -12.94 42.45 32.37
CA TYR A 22 -12.56 41.49 31.34
C TYR A 22 -12.63 40.12 32.00
N SER A 23 -13.84 39.55 32.05
CA SER A 23 -13.98 38.11 32.14
C SER A 23 -13.60 37.58 30.76
N SER A 24 -12.30 37.58 30.45
CA SER A 24 -11.77 36.77 29.36
C SER A 24 -11.71 35.34 29.88
N THR A 25 -12.86 34.69 29.99
CA THR A 25 -12.83 33.23 29.88
C THR A 25 -12.34 32.97 28.47
N ASN A 26 -11.06 32.67 28.32
CA ASN A 26 -10.47 32.32 27.03
C ASN A 26 -11.35 31.23 26.42
N MET A 27 -11.77 31.42 25.17
CA MET A 27 -12.68 30.48 24.54
C MET A 27 -11.95 29.15 24.36
N MET A 28 -12.40 28.10 25.03
CA MET A 28 -11.77 26.77 24.99
C MET A 28 -12.49 25.86 24.02
N SER A 29 -11.76 24.97 23.35
CA SER A 29 -12.35 23.82 22.68
C SER A 29 -12.87 22.82 23.72
N PRO A 30 -13.82 21.95 23.34
CA PRO A 30 -14.09 20.75 24.12
C PRO A 30 -12.83 19.86 24.23
N PRO A 31 -12.74 18.99 25.25
CA PRO A 31 -11.77 17.89 25.28
C PRO A 31 -11.91 17.01 24.04
N SER A 32 -10.79 16.45 23.58
CA SER A 32 -10.73 15.69 22.33
C SER A 32 -10.36 14.24 22.59
N LYS A 33 -11.09 13.27 22.04
CA LYS A 33 -10.59 11.89 21.94
C LYS A 33 -9.69 11.80 20.71
N ALA A 34 -8.48 11.27 20.86
CA ALA A 34 -7.48 11.26 19.80
C ALA A 34 -6.71 9.94 19.76
N VAL A 35 -6.29 9.52 18.56
CA VAL A 35 -5.30 8.45 18.39
C VAL A 35 -3.91 9.05 18.46
N VAL A 36 -3.15 8.72 19.51
CA VAL A 36 -1.82 9.27 19.77
C VAL A 36 -0.76 8.17 19.73
N TYR A 37 0.45 8.54 19.30
CA TYR A 37 1.66 7.73 19.41
C TYR A 37 2.83 8.57 19.97
N GLU A 38 3.54 8.02 20.95
CA GLU A 38 4.70 8.65 21.63
C GLU A 38 6.05 8.25 21.04
N GLN A 39 6.05 7.20 20.23
CA GLN A 39 7.22 6.69 19.55
C GLN A 39 6.82 6.10 18.21
N HIS A 40 7.79 6.00 17.31
CA HIS A 40 7.59 5.34 16.03
C HIS A 40 7.70 3.82 16.15
N GLY A 41 6.89 3.11 15.37
CA GLY A 41 6.87 1.64 15.36
C GLY A 41 5.64 1.07 14.66
N PRO A 42 5.40 -0.25 14.71
CA PRO A 42 4.19 -0.88 14.18
C PRO A 42 2.94 -0.14 14.70
N PRO A 43 2.06 0.42 13.83
CA PRO A 43 1.00 1.33 14.28
C PRO A 43 0.04 0.67 15.27
N ASP A 44 -0.24 -0.62 15.08
CA ASP A 44 -1.04 -1.46 15.95
C ASP A 44 -0.45 -1.66 17.35
N GLN A 45 0.84 -1.36 17.54
CA GLN A 45 1.53 -1.46 18.83
C GLN A 45 1.78 -0.10 19.48
N VAL A 46 1.97 0.97 18.69
CA VAL A 46 2.38 2.28 19.21
C VAL A 46 1.24 3.30 19.30
N THR A 47 0.11 3.04 18.66
CA THR A 47 -1.04 3.94 18.70
C THR A 47 -2.05 3.54 19.78
N ARG A 48 -2.67 4.53 20.40
CA ARG A 48 -3.73 4.32 21.40
C ARG A 48 -4.71 5.50 21.41
N ILE A 49 -5.95 5.24 21.78
CA ILE A 49 -6.96 6.29 21.99
C ILE A 49 -6.72 6.92 23.37
N VAL A 50 -6.60 8.24 23.42
CA VAL A 50 -6.46 9.03 24.65
C VAL A 50 -7.46 10.18 24.68
N ASN A 51 -7.76 10.70 25.87
CA ASN A 51 -8.47 11.97 26.04
C ASN A 51 -7.44 13.09 26.18
N LEU A 52 -7.47 14.04 25.25
CA LEU A 52 -6.71 15.27 25.29
C LEU A 52 -7.55 16.37 25.94
N PRO A 53 -6.94 17.25 26.77
CA PRO A 53 -7.64 18.40 27.33
C PRO A 53 -8.10 19.35 26.22
N GLY A 54 -9.11 20.18 26.53
CA GLY A 54 -9.49 21.27 25.64
C GLY A 54 -8.33 22.25 25.46
N VAL A 55 -8.24 22.83 24.26
CA VAL A 55 -7.19 23.81 23.92
C VAL A 55 -7.81 25.19 23.73
N GLU A 56 -7.04 26.22 24.04
CA GLU A 56 -7.46 27.60 23.84
C GLU A 56 -7.64 27.90 22.34
N ILE A 57 -8.74 28.60 22.03
CA ILE A 57 -9.06 29.06 20.67
C ILE A 57 -8.70 30.54 20.59
N LYS A 58 -7.62 30.83 19.85
CA LYS A 58 -7.16 32.21 19.61
C LYS A 58 -8.09 32.94 18.65
N GLU A 59 -7.98 34.26 18.61
CA GLU A 59 -8.83 35.15 17.82
C GLU A 59 -8.90 34.79 16.34
N ASN A 60 -7.80 34.31 15.74
CA ASN A 60 -7.71 33.93 14.32
C ASN A 60 -7.90 32.42 14.06
N GLN A 61 -8.31 31.66 15.07
CA GLN A 61 -8.44 30.21 14.99
C GLN A 61 -9.89 29.75 14.93
N VAL A 62 -10.07 28.55 14.40
CA VAL A 62 -11.34 27.87 14.24
C VAL A 62 -11.25 26.53 14.96
N CYS A 63 -12.23 26.25 15.80
CA CYS A 63 -12.43 24.92 16.37
C CYS A 63 -13.36 24.13 15.45
N VAL A 64 -12.88 23.00 14.98
CA VAL A 64 -13.59 22.09 14.09
C VAL A 64 -13.86 20.80 14.85
N LYS A 65 -15.14 20.38 14.88
CA LYS A 65 -15.55 19.04 15.27
C LYS A 65 -15.36 18.12 14.08
N MET A 66 -14.45 17.16 14.18
CA MET A 66 -14.23 16.20 13.09
C MET A 66 -15.47 15.34 12.91
N LEU A 67 -15.81 15.05 11.66
CA LEU A 67 -16.94 14.19 11.29
C LEU A 67 -16.42 12.84 10.77
N ALA A 68 -15.39 12.87 9.92
CA ALA A 68 -14.75 11.67 9.42
C ALA A 68 -13.28 11.87 9.00
N ALA A 69 -12.47 10.81 9.08
CA ALA A 69 -11.07 10.81 8.64
C ALA A 69 -10.63 9.42 8.12
N PRO A 70 -10.00 9.31 6.94
CA PRO A 70 -9.49 8.05 6.43
C PRO A 70 -8.25 7.55 7.16
N ILE A 71 -8.00 6.25 7.05
CA ILE A 71 -6.69 5.64 7.31
C ILE A 71 -5.95 5.45 5.98
N ASN A 72 -4.96 6.31 5.68
CA ASN A 72 -4.13 6.22 4.47
C ASN A 72 -2.84 5.42 4.68
N PRO A 73 -2.29 4.78 3.63
CA PRO A 73 -0.95 4.17 3.71
C PRO A 73 0.14 5.17 4.15
N SER A 74 0.01 6.45 3.81
CA SER A 74 0.92 7.51 4.27
C SER A 74 0.88 7.69 5.79
N ASP A 75 -0.29 7.53 6.43
CA ASP A 75 -0.44 7.69 7.88
C ASP A 75 0.28 6.53 8.59
N ILE A 76 0.05 5.30 8.11
CA ILE A 76 0.75 4.08 8.56
C ILE A 76 2.27 4.25 8.42
N ASN A 77 2.74 4.69 7.24
CA ASN A 77 4.18 4.84 6.97
C ASN A 77 4.84 5.90 7.86
N ARG A 78 4.13 6.98 8.19
CA ARG A 78 4.62 8.04 9.08
C ARG A 78 4.71 7.58 10.53
N ILE A 79 3.73 6.80 11.00
CA ILE A 79 3.75 6.21 12.36
C ILE A 79 4.89 5.18 12.46
N GLN A 80 5.04 4.31 11.45
CA GLN A 80 6.10 3.30 11.41
C GLN A 80 7.51 3.89 11.45
N ALA A 81 7.75 4.98 10.71
CA ALA A 81 9.03 5.68 10.58
C ALA A 81 10.28 4.77 10.68
N ARG A 82 10.32 3.68 9.90
CA ARG A 82 11.37 2.65 9.98
C ARG A 82 12.76 3.31 10.07
N ARG A 83 13.51 2.96 11.12
CA ARG A 83 14.85 3.52 11.38
C ARG A 83 15.84 3.08 10.30
N LYS A 84 16.83 3.92 10.03
CA LYS A 84 18.04 3.53 9.28
C LYS A 84 18.77 2.34 9.94
N GLU A 85 18.65 2.20 11.25
CA GLU A 85 19.38 1.24 12.09
C GLU A 85 18.84 -0.20 12.05
N GLU A 86 17.56 -0.43 11.72
CA GLU A 86 17.04 -1.80 11.57
C GLU A 86 17.77 -2.55 10.46
N TYR A 87 18.30 -1.84 9.46
CA TYR A 87 19.17 -2.43 8.44
C TYR A 87 20.54 -2.88 9.00
N SER A 88 21.08 -2.22 10.03
CA SER A 88 22.40 -2.56 10.60
C SER A 88 22.35 -3.89 11.36
N LYS A 89 21.30 -4.15 12.14
CA LYS A 89 21.16 -5.43 12.84
C LYS A 89 21.04 -6.63 11.89
N TYR A 90 20.40 -6.44 10.73
CA TYR A 90 20.35 -7.47 9.70
C TYR A 90 21.64 -7.58 8.88
N LEU A 91 22.57 -6.62 8.95
CA LEU A 91 23.91 -6.75 8.34
C LEU A 91 24.90 -7.39 9.33
N ASP A 92 24.85 -7.04 10.61
CA ASP A 92 25.74 -7.60 11.65
C ASP A 92 25.49 -9.09 11.92
N CYS A 93 24.26 -9.58 11.71
CA CYS A 93 23.97 -11.02 11.76
C CYS A 93 24.56 -11.81 10.58
N PHE A 94 24.93 -11.16 9.48
CA PHE A 94 25.49 -11.83 8.30
C PHE A 94 27.03 -11.87 8.29
N ASP A 95 27.70 -10.97 9.03
CA ASP A 95 29.16 -11.02 9.19
C ASP A 95 29.63 -12.13 10.14
N ASN A 96 28.73 -12.72 10.93
CA ASN A 96 29.03 -13.89 11.76
C ASN A 96 28.62 -15.18 11.04
N ASN A 97 29.63 -15.85 10.46
CA ASN A 97 29.68 -17.10 9.70
C ASN A 97 28.99 -18.37 10.32
N ALA A 98 27.93 -18.25 11.11
CA ALA A 98 27.30 -19.39 11.81
C ALA A 98 26.17 -20.07 11.01
N HIS A 99 25.50 -19.38 10.10
CA HIS A 99 24.33 -19.95 9.39
C HIS A 99 24.67 -20.80 8.17
N TYR A 100 25.89 -20.70 7.63
CA TYR A 100 26.34 -21.58 6.53
C TYR A 100 26.58 -23.03 6.97
N GLN A 101 26.86 -23.28 8.26
CA GLN A 101 27.07 -24.64 8.75
C GLN A 101 25.76 -25.40 9.00
N ALA A 102 24.67 -24.71 9.36
CA ALA A 102 23.41 -25.37 9.73
C ALA A 102 22.68 -26.01 8.52
N PHE A 103 22.86 -25.48 7.31
CA PHE A 103 22.23 -26.06 6.11
C PHE A 103 22.99 -27.27 5.54
N PHE A 104 24.26 -27.46 5.94
CA PHE A 104 25.09 -28.58 5.47
C PHE A 104 24.94 -29.86 6.32
N CYS A 105 24.37 -29.79 7.52
CA CYS A 105 24.12 -30.96 8.37
C CYS A 105 22.82 -31.70 8.07
N LEU A 106 21.89 -31.13 7.29
CA LEU A 106 20.59 -31.76 7.00
C LEU A 106 20.54 -32.52 5.66
N THR A 107 21.65 -32.54 4.90
CA THR A 107 21.76 -33.30 3.64
C THR A 107 22.89 -34.35 3.67
N SER A 108 23.43 -34.66 4.85
CA SER A 108 24.55 -35.60 4.98
C SER A 108 24.16 -37.07 4.81
N ASP A 109 22.87 -37.44 4.81
CA ASP A 109 22.44 -38.85 4.81
C ASP A 109 21.88 -39.38 3.48
N VAL A 110 22.14 -38.72 2.35
CA VAL A 110 21.70 -39.25 1.05
C VAL A 110 22.87 -39.33 0.07
N ASN A 111 23.51 -40.50 0.05
CA ASN A 111 24.68 -40.83 -0.76
C ASN A 111 24.28 -41.11 -2.23
N THR A 112 23.70 -40.11 -2.91
CA THR A 112 23.33 -40.19 -4.34
C THR A 112 24.33 -39.42 -5.21
N GLY A 113 24.50 -39.85 -6.47
CA GLY A 113 25.46 -39.26 -7.43
C GLY A 113 25.33 -37.75 -7.66
N VAL A 114 24.17 -37.16 -7.35
CA VAL A 114 23.91 -35.71 -7.42
C VAL A 114 24.72 -34.93 -6.36
N SER A 115 24.96 -35.54 -5.19
CA SER A 115 25.76 -34.95 -4.09
C SER A 115 27.23 -34.77 -4.48
N LYS A 116 27.80 -35.69 -5.28
CA LYS A 116 29.17 -35.57 -5.82
C LYS A 116 29.28 -34.46 -6.88
N MET A 117 28.24 -34.27 -7.69
CA MET A 117 28.21 -33.23 -8.74
C MET A 117 28.10 -31.82 -8.13
N MET A 118 27.27 -31.64 -7.10
CA MET A 118 27.14 -30.37 -6.38
C MET A 118 28.41 -30.01 -5.58
N LYS A 119 29.06 -30.99 -4.94
CA LYS A 119 30.37 -30.78 -4.29
C LYS A 119 31.44 -30.28 -5.26
N LYS A 120 31.51 -30.86 -6.47
CA LYS A 120 32.47 -30.43 -7.51
C LYS A 120 32.18 -29.01 -8.02
N ARG A 121 30.91 -28.62 -8.12
CA ARG A 121 30.49 -27.30 -8.60
C ARG A 121 30.68 -26.19 -7.54
N CYS A 122 30.47 -26.51 -6.26
CA CYS A 122 30.74 -25.58 -5.14
C CYS A 122 32.24 -25.35 -4.91
N ASN A 123 33.08 -26.38 -5.01
CA ASN A 123 34.54 -26.19 -4.88
C ASN A 123 35.11 -25.30 -6.00
N ASN A 124 34.52 -25.33 -7.20
CA ASN A 124 34.90 -24.44 -8.29
C ASN A 124 34.46 -22.98 -8.08
N LEU A 125 33.35 -22.75 -7.37
CA LEU A 125 32.84 -21.40 -7.06
C LEU A 125 33.60 -20.75 -5.89
N LEU A 126 33.97 -21.52 -4.86
CA LEU A 126 34.78 -21.06 -3.74
C LEU A 126 36.20 -20.62 -4.16
N ASN A 127 36.76 -21.26 -5.18
CA ASN A 127 38.06 -20.88 -5.75
C ASN A 127 38.01 -19.65 -6.67
N GLN A 128 36.83 -19.14 -7.03
CA GLN A 128 36.68 -17.95 -7.89
C GLN A 128 36.46 -16.65 -7.09
N THR A 129 36.21 -16.72 -5.79
CA THR A 129 35.90 -15.55 -4.94
C THR A 129 37.07 -15.03 -4.10
N THR A 130 38.28 -15.58 -4.25
CA THR A 130 39.48 -15.08 -3.57
C THR A 130 40.39 -14.32 -4.54
N SER A 131 40.28 -13.00 -4.56
CA SER A 131 41.20 -12.13 -5.29
C SER A 131 42.50 -11.90 -4.49
N LYS A 132 43.61 -12.54 -4.90
CA LYS A 132 44.98 -11.98 -5.05
C LYS A 132 45.96 -13.06 -5.59
N PRO A 133 47.04 -12.67 -6.29
CA PRO A 133 47.51 -13.38 -7.48
C PRO A 133 48.52 -14.48 -7.15
N VAL A 134 48.41 -15.62 -7.84
CA VAL A 134 49.48 -16.63 -7.88
C VAL A 134 49.98 -16.75 -9.32
N LYS A 135 51.31 -16.62 -9.45
CA LYS A 135 52.07 -16.61 -10.70
C LYS A 135 51.91 -17.92 -11.47
N SER A 136 51.96 -17.79 -12.78
CA SER A 136 52.13 -18.87 -13.76
C SER A 136 53.27 -19.83 -13.39
N ARG A 137 52.97 -21.13 -13.30
CA ARG A 137 53.84 -22.20 -13.77
C ARG A 137 53.05 -23.50 -13.92
N ASP A 138 53.30 -24.12 -15.06
CA ASP A 138 53.13 -25.53 -15.42
C ASP A 138 51.81 -25.97 -16.08
N LEU A 139 51.94 -26.01 -17.41
CA LEU A 139 51.23 -26.85 -18.36
C LEU A 139 51.33 -28.33 -17.97
N GLY A 140 50.20 -29.05 -18.10
CA GLY A 140 50.15 -30.51 -18.12
C GLY A 140 48.94 -30.98 -18.92
N THR A 141 49.18 -31.34 -20.17
CA THR A 141 48.24 -31.85 -21.16
C THR A 141 47.75 -33.29 -20.90
N MET A 142 46.45 -33.49 -21.17
CA MET A 142 45.80 -34.59 -21.91
C MET A 142 45.54 -36.01 -21.33
N HIS A 143 44.48 -36.58 -21.95
CA HIS A 143 43.96 -37.95 -22.02
C HIS A 143 43.01 -38.39 -20.90
N GLY A 144 41.85 -39.02 -21.11
CA GLY A 144 41.23 -39.65 -22.29
C GLY A 144 40.42 -40.86 -21.78
N CYS A 145 39.21 -41.09 -22.34
CA CYS A 145 38.43 -42.36 -22.28
C CYS A 145 37.82 -42.74 -20.89
N ASP A 146 36.64 -43.36 -20.74
CA ASP A 146 35.82 -44.17 -21.64
C ASP A 146 34.32 -44.09 -21.30
N ALA A 147 33.49 -44.27 -22.33
CA ALA A 147 32.10 -44.63 -22.23
C ALA A 147 31.96 -46.16 -22.34
N ALA A 148 31.48 -46.84 -21.30
CA ALA A 148 30.95 -48.19 -21.42
C ALA A 148 30.00 -48.58 -20.27
N SER A 149 28.85 -49.12 -20.67
CA SER A 149 27.96 -50.07 -19.97
C SER A 149 27.38 -49.71 -18.61
N LEU A 150 26.07 -49.38 -18.59
CA LEU A 150 25.13 -49.91 -17.60
C LEU A 150 23.72 -50.06 -18.24
N PRO A 151 22.99 -51.17 -18.02
CA PRO A 151 21.81 -51.53 -18.81
C PRO A 151 20.54 -50.79 -18.40
N SER A 152 19.66 -50.60 -19.38
CA SER A 152 18.29 -50.14 -19.22
C SER A 152 17.46 -51.10 -18.36
N LYS A 153 16.88 -50.60 -17.26
CA LYS A 153 15.59 -51.06 -16.74
C LYS A 153 15.00 -49.98 -15.83
N TYR A 154 13.72 -49.69 -16.07
CA TYR A 154 12.79 -48.75 -15.41
C TYR A 154 12.62 -47.36 -16.03
N PRO A 155 11.43 -47.08 -16.62
CA PRO A 155 11.07 -45.79 -17.19
C PRO A 155 10.40 -44.88 -16.13
N TYR A 156 10.43 -43.56 -16.39
CA TYR A 156 9.73 -42.47 -15.69
C TYR A 156 10.25 -42.04 -14.31
N HIS A 157 11.08 -40.98 -14.30
CA HIS A 157 10.98 -39.92 -13.29
C HIS A 157 11.24 -38.55 -13.93
N LEU A 158 10.15 -37.92 -14.38
CA LEU A 158 10.09 -36.50 -14.71
C LEU A 158 9.94 -35.72 -13.39
N LEU A 159 11.03 -35.59 -12.63
CA LEU A 159 11.10 -34.69 -11.48
C LEU A 159 11.30 -33.26 -12.01
N ARG A 160 10.19 -32.54 -12.20
CA ARG A 160 10.19 -31.07 -12.34
C ARG A 160 10.68 -30.46 -11.02
N PHE A 161 11.95 -30.08 -10.97
CA PHE A 161 12.48 -29.23 -9.91
C PHE A 161 11.79 -27.86 -9.95
N SER A 162 10.80 -27.67 -9.07
CA SER A 162 10.04 -26.42 -8.91
C SER A 162 10.35 -25.72 -7.58
N TYR A 163 11.49 -26.04 -6.95
CA TYR A 163 11.80 -25.65 -5.56
C TYR A 163 13.20 -25.04 -5.39
N ILE A 164 13.64 -24.21 -6.34
CA ILE A 164 14.88 -23.40 -6.18
C ILE A 164 14.57 -21.88 -6.06
N ASP A 165 13.32 -21.46 -6.22
CA ASP A 165 12.96 -20.04 -6.17
C ASP A 165 13.05 -19.38 -4.77
N PRO A 166 12.67 -20.01 -3.64
CA PRO A 166 12.61 -19.28 -2.37
C PRO A 166 13.98 -18.81 -1.87
N VAL A 167 15.03 -19.55 -2.20
CA VAL A 167 16.39 -19.31 -1.69
C VAL A 167 17.09 -18.22 -2.51
N VAL A 168 16.96 -18.24 -3.84
CA VAL A 168 17.53 -17.20 -4.71
C VAL A 168 16.81 -15.86 -4.52
N GLU A 169 15.49 -15.87 -4.26
CA GLU A 169 14.74 -14.64 -3.97
C GLU A 169 15.09 -14.01 -2.61
N LEU A 170 15.57 -14.82 -1.65
CA LEU A 170 16.09 -14.34 -0.36
C LEU A 170 17.50 -13.75 -0.49
N PHE A 171 18.39 -14.37 -1.28
CA PHE A 171 19.76 -13.87 -1.48
C PHE A 171 19.84 -12.63 -2.38
N GLY A 172 18.95 -12.49 -3.37
CA GLY A 172 18.90 -11.31 -4.24
C GLY A 172 18.38 -10.03 -3.57
N ARG A 173 17.65 -10.14 -2.44
CA ARG A 173 17.08 -8.99 -1.71
C ARG A 173 18.10 -8.14 -0.97
N ASN A 174 19.28 -8.69 -0.66
CA ASN A 174 20.25 -8.03 0.23
C ASN A 174 21.47 -7.44 -0.49
N PHE A 175 21.67 -7.71 -1.80
CA PHE A 175 22.87 -7.26 -2.52
C PHE A 175 22.78 -5.85 -3.12
N TYR A 176 21.60 -5.21 -3.13
CA TYR A 176 21.46 -3.82 -3.55
C TYR A 176 21.03 -2.95 -2.37
N GLY A 177 21.98 -2.21 -1.80
CA GLY A 177 21.81 -1.22 -0.73
C GLY A 177 20.96 0.00 -1.12
N GLY A 178 19.78 -0.20 -1.70
CA GLY A 178 18.79 0.84 -1.89
C GLY A 178 18.11 1.16 -0.57
N LYS A 179 18.29 2.37 -0.05
CA LYS A 179 17.58 2.90 1.13
C LYS A 179 16.07 2.83 0.86
N GLN A 180 15.37 1.84 1.43
CA GLN A 180 13.94 1.62 1.18
C GLN A 180 13.06 2.57 2.00
N GLY A 181 12.13 3.27 1.32
CA GLY A 181 10.78 3.56 1.81
C GLY A 181 10.59 4.40 3.08
N VAL A 182 11.52 5.27 3.48
CA VAL A 182 11.30 6.19 4.59
C VAL A 182 10.45 7.38 4.14
N TYR A 183 9.27 7.58 4.74
CA TYR A 183 8.50 8.81 4.51
C TYR A 183 9.30 10.00 5.09
N PRO A 184 9.63 11.03 4.29
CA PRO A 184 10.64 12.02 4.66
C PRO A 184 10.16 13.04 5.70
N VAL A 185 8.85 13.22 5.84
CA VAL A 185 8.26 14.16 6.82
C VAL A 185 7.67 13.37 7.98
N ARG A 186 8.13 13.68 9.19
CA ARG A 186 7.69 13.04 10.44
C ARG A 186 7.23 14.12 11.42
N PRO A 187 6.00 14.01 11.97
CA PRO A 187 5.62 14.81 13.14
C PRO A 187 6.55 14.48 14.31
N GLU A 188 6.91 15.49 15.10
CA GLU A 188 7.56 15.27 16.40
C GLU A 188 6.59 14.51 17.31
N VAL A 189 7.12 13.50 18.02
CA VAL A 189 6.34 12.72 18.97
C VAL A 189 6.40 13.35 20.36
N PRO A 190 5.32 13.31 21.17
CA PRO A 190 4.03 12.67 20.91
C PRO A 190 3.20 13.37 19.82
N ALA A 191 2.55 12.57 18.97
CA ALA A 191 1.77 13.07 17.84
C ALA A 191 0.40 12.39 17.72
N VAL A 192 -0.56 13.12 17.16
CA VAL A 192 -1.87 12.60 16.76
C VAL A 192 -1.77 12.03 15.33
N GLY A 193 -2.36 10.85 15.11
CA GLY A 193 -2.41 10.22 13.79
C GLY A 193 -3.31 10.96 12.79
N GLY A 194 -3.23 10.54 11.52
CA GLY A 194 -4.07 11.07 10.44
C GLY A 194 -3.53 12.34 9.79
N TYR A 195 -4.00 12.58 8.56
CA TYR A 195 -3.55 13.68 7.71
C TYR A 195 -4.66 14.38 6.91
N GLU A 196 -5.76 13.68 6.72
CA GLU A 196 -6.88 14.06 5.87
C GLU A 196 -8.18 13.81 6.64
N GLY A 197 -9.24 14.54 6.32
CA GLY A 197 -10.57 14.36 6.92
C GLY A 197 -11.50 15.53 6.64
N VAL A 198 -12.72 15.43 7.15
CA VAL A 198 -13.76 16.46 7.08
C VAL A 198 -14.32 16.71 8.47
N GLY A 199 -14.64 17.97 8.74
CA GLY A 199 -15.22 18.40 10.00
C GLY A 199 -16.27 19.49 9.82
N GLU A 200 -16.98 19.77 10.90
CA GLU A 200 -17.92 20.86 11.02
C GLU A 200 -17.33 21.93 11.94
N VAL A 201 -17.42 23.19 11.55
CA VAL A 201 -17.00 24.32 12.39
C VAL A 201 -17.87 24.34 13.64
N GLN A 202 -17.25 24.19 14.81
CA GLN A 202 -17.91 24.21 16.11
C GLN A 202 -17.95 25.63 16.68
N SER A 203 -16.81 26.34 16.62
CA SER A 203 -16.68 27.71 17.11
C SER A 203 -15.53 28.43 16.39
N VAL A 204 -15.57 29.76 16.39
CA VAL A 204 -14.61 30.61 15.69
C VAL A 204 -14.11 31.73 16.61
N GLY A 205 -12.82 32.04 16.51
CA GLY A 205 -12.23 33.17 17.21
C GLY A 205 -12.78 34.51 16.70
N SER A 206 -12.63 35.56 17.51
CA SER A 206 -13.18 36.90 17.28
C SER A 206 -12.71 37.59 15.99
N SER A 207 -11.61 37.15 15.38
CA SER A 207 -11.01 37.70 14.16
C SER A 207 -11.29 36.86 12.90
N VAL A 208 -11.94 35.71 13.02
CA VAL A 208 -12.38 34.87 11.88
C VAL A 208 -13.52 35.55 11.13
N ARG A 209 -13.53 35.49 9.79
CA ARG A 209 -14.53 36.21 8.96
C ARG A 209 -15.16 35.36 7.85
N GLY A 210 -14.44 34.36 7.35
CA GLY A 210 -14.83 33.52 6.21
C GLY A 210 -15.48 32.18 6.59
N LEU A 211 -15.57 31.86 7.89
CA LEU A 211 -16.17 30.63 8.40
C LEU A 211 -17.15 30.92 9.54
N SER A 212 -18.20 30.11 9.63
CA SER A 212 -19.20 30.20 10.69
C SER A 212 -19.50 28.83 11.28
N PRO A 213 -19.93 28.76 12.56
CA PRO A 213 -20.43 27.51 13.14
C PRO A 213 -21.44 26.81 12.25
N GLY A 214 -21.29 25.49 12.09
CA GLY A 214 -22.06 24.67 11.19
C GLY A 214 -21.46 24.52 9.79
N ASP A 215 -20.48 25.31 9.36
CA ASP A 215 -19.85 25.11 8.04
C ASP A 215 -19.08 23.79 7.97
N TRP A 216 -19.18 23.07 6.85
CA TRP A 216 -18.32 21.90 6.60
C TRP A 216 -16.99 22.34 6.01
N VAL A 217 -15.91 21.82 6.57
CA VAL A 217 -14.54 22.17 6.21
C VAL A 217 -13.65 20.95 6.12
N ILE A 218 -12.66 21.05 5.23
CA ILE A 218 -11.55 20.10 5.10
C ILE A 218 -10.23 20.85 5.25
N PRO A 219 -9.17 20.22 5.80
CA PRO A 219 -7.85 20.85 5.83
C PRO A 219 -7.27 20.91 4.41
N SER A 220 -6.94 22.11 3.95
CA SER A 220 -6.33 22.35 2.64
C SER A 220 -5.29 23.49 2.71
N PRO A 221 -3.98 23.15 2.71
CA PRO A 221 -3.44 21.81 2.50
C PRO A 221 -3.77 20.85 3.65
N PRO A 222 -3.81 19.52 3.38
CA PRO A 222 -3.95 18.49 4.39
C PRO A 222 -2.97 18.67 5.56
N SER A 223 -3.47 18.43 6.76
CA SER A 223 -2.78 18.74 8.00
C SER A 223 -2.70 17.50 8.89
N PHE A 224 -1.59 17.36 9.61
CA PHE A 224 -1.43 16.30 10.61
C PHE A 224 -2.47 16.37 11.72
N GLY A 225 -2.75 15.21 12.30
CA GLY A 225 -3.56 15.06 13.51
C GLY A 225 -5.05 15.04 13.26
N THR A 226 -5.53 14.43 12.18
CA THR A 226 -6.98 14.37 11.90
C THR A 226 -7.71 13.23 12.62
N TRP A 227 -6.98 12.29 13.24
CA TRP A 227 -7.58 11.21 14.03
C TRP A 227 -7.91 11.66 15.46
N GLN A 228 -8.74 12.70 15.57
CA GLN A 228 -9.23 13.23 16.84
C GLN A 228 -10.58 13.93 16.68
N THR A 229 -11.37 14.03 17.75
CA THR A 229 -12.75 14.57 17.68
C THR A 229 -12.81 16.09 17.50
N TYR A 230 -11.83 16.85 18.00
CA TYR A 230 -11.76 18.31 17.84
C TYR A 230 -10.37 18.77 17.42
N ILE A 231 -10.31 19.75 16.51
CA ILE A 231 -9.07 20.36 16.03
C ILE A 231 -9.21 21.88 16.10
N VAL A 232 -8.19 22.56 16.65
CA VAL A 232 -8.10 24.02 16.64
C VAL A 232 -6.91 24.46 15.79
N LYS A 233 -7.19 25.20 14.71
CA LYS A 233 -6.18 25.71 13.76
C LYS A 233 -6.57 27.06 13.20
N GLU A 234 -5.62 27.77 12.59
CA GLU A 234 -5.88 29.04 11.92
C GLU A 234 -6.94 28.89 10.82
N GLU A 235 -7.75 29.94 10.62
CA GLU A 235 -8.80 30.00 9.60
C GLU A 235 -8.29 29.60 8.20
N ASN A 236 -7.06 29.99 7.85
CA ASN A 236 -6.49 29.75 6.53
C ASN A 236 -6.18 28.27 6.24
N VAL A 237 -6.21 27.37 7.24
CA VAL A 237 -6.04 25.93 7.02
C VAL A 237 -7.31 25.29 6.47
N TRP A 238 -8.46 25.89 6.76
CA TRP A 238 -9.76 25.30 6.49
C TRP A 238 -10.29 25.74 5.13
N HIS A 239 -10.71 24.76 4.33
CA HIS A 239 -11.41 24.99 3.07
C HIS A 239 -12.88 24.59 3.24
N LYS A 240 -13.77 25.57 3.06
CA LYS A 240 -15.22 25.37 3.12
C LYS A 240 -15.70 24.56 1.93
N ILE A 241 -16.56 23.57 2.19
CA ILE A 241 -17.17 22.70 1.19
C ILE A 241 -18.69 22.68 1.35
N ASN A 242 -19.40 22.21 0.33
CA ASN A 242 -20.85 21.97 0.43
C ASN A 242 -21.13 20.70 1.26
N LYS A 243 -22.23 20.73 2.03
CA LYS A 243 -22.72 19.63 2.87
C LYS A 243 -23.41 18.52 2.09
N ASP A 244 -23.78 18.78 0.84
CA ASP A 244 -24.49 17.82 -0.01
C ASP A 244 -23.59 16.68 -0.52
N ILE A 245 -22.29 16.74 -0.22
CA ILE A 245 -21.33 15.67 -0.56
C ILE A 245 -21.38 14.59 0.51
N PRO A 246 -21.46 13.29 0.15
CA PRO A 246 -21.39 12.23 1.15
C PRO A 246 -20.09 12.31 1.94
N ILE A 247 -20.21 12.17 3.26
CA ILE A 247 -19.15 12.45 4.23
C ILE A 247 -17.84 11.71 3.94
N GLU A 248 -17.91 10.46 3.50
CA GLU A 248 -16.74 9.63 3.17
C GLU A 248 -15.95 10.15 1.97
N TYR A 249 -16.62 10.78 1.01
CA TYR A 249 -15.96 11.42 -0.13
C TYR A 249 -15.34 12.75 0.26
N ALA A 250 -16.07 13.58 1.02
CA ALA A 250 -15.52 14.81 1.59
C ALA A 250 -14.26 14.52 2.44
N ALA A 251 -14.27 13.41 3.18
CA ALA A 251 -13.15 12.97 4.00
C ALA A 251 -11.95 12.45 3.19
N THR A 252 -12.06 12.15 1.89
CA THR A 252 -11.00 11.44 1.12
C THR A 252 -10.51 12.17 -0.13
N VAL A 253 -11.12 13.29 -0.47
CA VAL A 253 -10.89 14.01 -1.75
C VAL A 253 -9.50 14.64 -1.85
N THR A 254 -8.89 15.02 -0.72
CA THR A 254 -7.68 15.84 -0.68
C THR A 254 -6.39 15.07 -0.93
N VAL A 255 -6.42 13.73 -0.84
CA VAL A 255 -5.25 12.88 -1.03
C VAL A 255 -5.38 12.02 -2.28
N ASN A 256 -6.28 11.03 -2.30
CA ASN A 256 -6.24 10.02 -3.36
C ASN A 256 -6.80 10.54 -4.70
N PRO A 257 -7.99 11.16 -4.76
CA PRO A 257 -8.49 11.78 -5.99
C PRO A 257 -7.60 12.91 -6.49
N LEU A 258 -7.11 13.77 -5.60
CA LEU A 258 -6.21 14.86 -5.98
C LEU A 258 -4.87 14.33 -6.54
N THR A 259 -4.34 13.24 -6.00
CA THR A 259 -3.15 12.56 -6.56
C THR A 259 -3.41 12.07 -7.98
N ALA A 260 -4.55 11.41 -8.23
CA ALA A 260 -4.91 10.93 -9.55
C ALA A 260 -5.02 12.09 -10.56
N LEU A 261 -5.71 13.17 -10.19
CA LEU A 261 -5.87 14.35 -11.03
C LEU A 261 -4.52 14.99 -11.38
N ARG A 262 -3.64 15.21 -10.39
CA ARG A 262 -2.32 15.80 -10.65
C ARG A 262 -1.47 14.95 -11.58
N MET A 263 -1.45 13.64 -11.35
CA MET A 263 -0.69 12.73 -12.20
C MET A 263 -1.15 12.76 -13.66
N LEU A 264 -2.46 12.91 -13.91
CA LEU A 264 -3.00 13.07 -15.26
C LEU A 264 -2.66 14.42 -15.89
N GLU A 265 -2.51 15.49 -15.09
CA GLU A 265 -2.43 16.86 -15.60
C GLU A 265 -1.04 17.51 -15.64
N ASP A 266 -0.10 17.21 -14.72
CA ASP A 266 1.21 17.92 -14.68
C ASP A 266 2.45 17.22 -15.25
N PHE A 267 2.32 16.04 -15.87
CA PHE A 267 3.49 15.35 -16.44
C PHE A 267 3.52 15.35 -17.96
N VAL A 268 2.39 15.10 -18.60
CA VAL A 268 2.25 15.05 -20.06
C VAL A 268 0.92 15.72 -20.40
N LYS A 269 0.90 16.56 -21.43
CA LYS A 269 -0.37 17.06 -21.99
C LYS A 269 -1.07 15.92 -22.71
N LEU A 270 -2.09 15.36 -22.09
CA LEU A 270 -2.94 14.32 -22.66
C LEU A 270 -4.07 14.95 -23.49
N ASN A 271 -4.35 14.38 -24.64
CA ASN A 271 -5.49 14.71 -25.49
C ASN A 271 -6.48 13.54 -25.49
N SER A 272 -7.73 13.80 -25.83
CA SER A 272 -8.69 12.73 -26.05
C SER A 272 -8.18 11.77 -27.14
N GLY A 273 -8.30 10.46 -26.90
CA GLY A 273 -7.73 9.41 -27.74
C GLY A 273 -6.31 8.98 -27.35
N ASP A 274 -5.59 9.72 -26.50
CA ASP A 274 -4.31 9.24 -25.96
C ASP A 274 -4.52 8.04 -25.03
N SER A 275 -3.47 7.24 -24.84
CA SER A 275 -3.46 6.10 -23.92
C SER A 275 -2.57 6.33 -22.70
N ILE A 276 -3.00 5.79 -21.56
CA ILE A 276 -2.22 5.65 -20.34
C ILE A 276 -2.14 4.19 -19.88
N VAL A 277 -1.15 3.87 -19.07
CA VAL A 277 -1.02 2.55 -18.41
C VAL A 277 -0.74 2.72 -16.91
N GLN A 278 -1.30 1.87 -16.05
CA GLN A 278 -0.98 1.91 -14.63
C GLN A 278 -0.88 0.52 -14.00
N ASN A 279 -0.06 0.39 -12.96
CA ASN A 279 -0.15 -0.72 -12.02
C ASN A 279 -0.87 -0.32 -10.73
N GLY A 280 -1.25 -1.31 -9.92
CA GLY A 280 -1.99 -1.04 -8.68
C GLY A 280 -3.41 -0.49 -8.91
N ALA A 281 -4.04 -0.87 -10.03
CA ALA A 281 -5.33 -0.31 -10.48
C ALA A 281 -6.50 -0.54 -9.50
N THR A 282 -6.37 -1.51 -8.58
CA THR A 282 -7.37 -1.74 -7.53
C THR A 282 -7.31 -0.74 -6.36
N SER A 283 -6.26 0.09 -6.27
CA SER A 283 -6.14 1.14 -5.26
C SER A 283 -7.15 2.27 -5.52
N ILE A 284 -7.45 3.09 -4.50
CA ILE A 284 -8.33 4.26 -4.67
C ILE A 284 -7.77 5.23 -5.71
N VAL A 285 -6.46 5.50 -5.68
CA VAL A 285 -5.80 6.32 -6.71
C VAL A 285 -6.00 5.70 -8.09
N GLY A 286 -5.77 4.40 -8.24
CA GLY A 286 -5.95 3.71 -9.51
C GLY A 286 -7.38 3.74 -10.05
N GLN A 287 -8.37 3.55 -9.17
CA GLN A 287 -9.79 3.68 -9.53
C GLN A 287 -10.17 5.11 -9.92
N CYS A 288 -9.58 6.12 -9.26
CA CYS A 288 -9.78 7.52 -9.65
C CYS A 288 -9.13 7.82 -11.02
N VAL A 289 -7.93 7.30 -11.29
CA VAL A 289 -7.27 7.44 -12.59
C VAL A 289 -8.13 6.86 -13.72
N ILE A 290 -8.73 5.67 -13.54
CA ILE A 290 -9.61 5.05 -14.54
C ILE A 290 -10.77 5.99 -14.89
N GLN A 291 -11.48 6.47 -13.87
CA GLN A 291 -12.68 7.28 -14.06
C GLN A 291 -12.36 8.66 -14.64
N LEU A 292 -11.33 9.34 -14.12
CA LEU A 292 -10.92 10.65 -14.61
C LEU A 292 -10.39 10.56 -16.05
N ALA A 293 -9.58 9.55 -16.38
CA ALA A 293 -9.14 9.32 -17.75
C ALA A 293 -10.34 9.11 -18.69
N ASN A 294 -11.31 8.30 -18.29
CA ASN A 294 -12.52 8.06 -19.07
C ASN A 294 -13.35 9.35 -19.28
N ILE A 295 -13.48 10.21 -18.26
CA ILE A 295 -14.16 11.52 -18.38
C ILE A 295 -13.46 12.42 -19.41
N HIS A 296 -12.13 12.34 -19.52
CA HIS A 296 -11.33 13.10 -20.49
C HIS A 296 -11.18 12.40 -21.85
N GLY A 297 -11.85 11.26 -22.06
CA GLY A 297 -11.76 10.49 -23.30
C GLY A 297 -10.37 9.92 -23.56
N ILE A 298 -9.63 9.57 -22.50
CA ILE A 298 -8.29 8.99 -22.52
C ILE A 298 -8.41 7.47 -22.30
N HIS A 299 -7.78 6.69 -23.16
CA HIS A 299 -7.75 5.24 -23.03
C HIS A 299 -6.85 4.81 -21.86
N ASN A 300 -7.27 3.81 -21.10
CA ASN A 300 -6.54 3.39 -19.92
C ASN A 300 -6.36 1.86 -19.82
N ILE A 301 -5.10 1.46 -19.58
CA ILE A 301 -4.66 0.07 -19.43
C ILE A 301 -4.27 -0.16 -17.97
N ASN A 302 -4.84 -1.19 -17.36
CA ASN A 302 -4.83 -1.36 -15.92
C ASN A 302 -4.23 -2.71 -15.53
N ILE A 303 -3.16 -2.67 -14.74
CA ILE A 303 -2.46 -3.87 -14.30
C ILE A 303 -2.85 -4.15 -12.85
N ILE A 304 -3.35 -5.36 -12.62
CA ILE A 304 -3.72 -5.87 -11.30
C ILE A 304 -2.84 -7.05 -10.92
N ARG A 305 -2.65 -7.26 -9.61
CA ARG A 305 -2.05 -8.49 -9.11
C ARG A 305 -2.98 -9.66 -9.38
N ASP A 306 -2.39 -10.81 -9.65
CA ASP A 306 -3.10 -12.08 -9.70
C ASP A 306 -3.82 -12.37 -8.37
N ARG A 307 -5.11 -12.69 -8.43
CA ARG A 307 -5.96 -12.96 -7.26
C ARG A 307 -6.65 -14.31 -7.37
N ARG A 308 -6.53 -15.12 -6.31
CA ARG A 308 -7.30 -16.35 -6.13
C ARG A 308 -8.64 -16.07 -5.47
N ARG A 309 -9.68 -16.88 -5.73
CA ARG A 309 -11.00 -16.74 -5.08
C ARG A 309 -10.88 -17.08 -3.57
N ARG A 310 -11.45 -16.25 -2.69
CA ARG A 310 -11.35 -16.40 -1.22
C ARG A 310 -11.80 -17.78 -0.69
N LYS A 311 -12.87 -18.37 -1.26
CA LYS A 311 -13.38 -19.67 -0.84
C LYS A 311 -12.35 -20.80 -1.03
N TYR A 312 -11.46 -20.71 -2.02
CA TYR A 312 -10.44 -21.74 -2.28
C TYR A 312 -9.20 -21.59 -1.39
N ILE A 313 -8.84 -20.35 -1.00
CA ILE A 313 -7.74 -20.12 -0.05
C ILE A 313 -8.05 -20.77 1.30
N ALA A 314 -9.31 -20.71 1.75
CA ALA A 314 -9.75 -21.37 2.97
C ALA A 314 -9.66 -22.91 2.87
N CYS A 315 -10.05 -23.50 1.73
CA CYS A 315 -9.89 -24.93 1.49
C CYS A 315 -8.42 -25.37 1.45
N GLU A 316 -7.54 -24.59 0.82
CA GLU A 316 -6.09 -24.88 0.73
C GLU A 316 -5.41 -24.77 2.11
N SER A 317 -5.74 -23.74 2.91
CA SER A 317 -5.22 -23.61 4.27
C SER A 317 -5.67 -24.78 5.16
N ALA A 318 -6.95 -25.17 5.08
CA ALA A 318 -7.46 -26.34 5.79
C ALA A 318 -6.80 -27.64 5.30
N MET A 319 -6.46 -27.73 4.01
CA MET A 319 -5.72 -28.86 3.44
C MET A 319 -4.28 -28.95 3.97
N LEU A 320 -3.55 -27.83 4.02
CA LEU A 320 -2.19 -27.78 4.56
C LEU A 320 -2.15 -28.07 6.06
N ASP A 321 -3.12 -27.56 6.83
CA ASP A 321 -3.26 -27.85 8.26
C ASP A 321 -3.58 -29.33 8.51
N ASN A 322 -4.40 -29.95 7.66
CA ASN A 322 -4.67 -31.39 7.75
C ASN A 322 -3.47 -32.23 7.32
N MET A 323 -2.74 -31.83 6.27
CA MET A 323 -1.48 -32.49 5.88
C MET A 323 -0.42 -32.41 6.97
N ALA A 324 -0.35 -31.31 7.73
CA ALA A 324 0.57 -31.16 8.85
C ALA A 324 0.17 -31.98 10.09
N LYS A 325 -1.11 -32.33 10.23
CA LYS A 325 -1.64 -33.17 11.33
C LYS A 325 -1.56 -34.67 11.05
N VAL A 326 -1.47 -35.08 9.78
CA VAL A 326 -1.15 -36.46 9.40
C VAL A 326 0.34 -36.67 9.67
N GLY A 327 0.66 -37.10 10.91
CA GLY A 327 2.00 -37.50 11.31
C GLY A 327 2.54 -38.69 10.50
N ASN A 328 3.83 -38.99 10.71
CA ASN A 328 4.65 -40.00 10.00
C ASN A 328 4.20 -41.48 10.16
N ASP A 329 2.91 -41.78 10.27
CA ASP A 329 2.44 -43.17 10.28
C ASP A 329 2.24 -43.66 8.84
N GLU A 330 3.17 -44.51 8.38
CA GLU A 330 3.27 -44.99 7.01
C GLU A 330 2.12 -45.89 6.54
N GLU A 331 1.25 -46.37 7.44
CA GLU A 331 0.31 -47.46 7.13
C GLU A 331 -1.09 -47.04 6.66
N ASN A 332 -1.51 -45.78 6.77
CA ASN A 332 -2.87 -45.35 6.36
C ASN A 332 -2.87 -44.12 5.45
N ARG A 333 -2.39 -44.27 4.22
CA ARG A 333 -2.50 -43.23 3.18
C ARG A 333 -3.83 -43.34 2.42
N ILE A 334 -4.87 -42.66 2.90
CA ILE A 334 -6.02 -42.25 2.06
C ILE A 334 -6.24 -40.75 2.25
N LEU A 335 -5.74 -39.94 1.31
CA LEU A 335 -6.08 -38.51 1.22
C LEU A 335 -6.93 -38.32 -0.03
N VAL A 336 -8.25 -38.18 0.14
CA VAL A 336 -9.18 -37.87 -0.95
C VAL A 336 -9.60 -36.41 -0.84
N VAL A 337 -9.23 -35.59 -1.82
CA VAL A 337 -9.74 -34.22 -1.96
C VAL A 337 -10.25 -34.06 -3.38
N ALA A 338 -11.55 -34.28 -3.60
CA ALA A 338 -12.21 -33.97 -4.86
C ALA A 338 -12.74 -32.53 -4.83
N ALA A 339 -12.44 -31.75 -5.86
CA ALA A 339 -13.18 -30.54 -6.18
C ALA A 339 -13.78 -30.74 -7.57
N ALA A 340 -15.05 -31.16 -7.63
CA ALA A 340 -15.79 -31.32 -8.86
C ALA A 340 -16.64 -30.07 -9.14
N GLU A 341 -16.71 -29.67 -10.40
CA GLU A 341 -17.65 -28.69 -10.91
C GLU A 341 -19.09 -29.21 -10.79
N THR A 342 -19.95 -28.54 -10.03
CA THR A 342 -21.38 -28.39 -10.37
C THR A 342 -21.90 -27.09 -9.77
N HIS A 343 -22.82 -26.43 -10.46
CA HIS A 343 -23.27 -25.09 -10.13
C HIS A 343 -24.18 -24.97 -8.89
N GLU A 344 -24.51 -26.04 -8.15
CA GLU A 344 -25.48 -25.89 -7.05
C GLU A 344 -25.20 -26.62 -5.72
N TYR A 345 -24.41 -27.70 -5.62
CA TYR A 345 -24.21 -28.36 -4.31
C TYR A 345 -22.85 -29.07 -4.18
N PRO A 346 -21.78 -28.38 -3.72
CA PRO A 346 -20.43 -28.95 -3.67
C PRO A 346 -20.23 -30.04 -2.61
N ALA A 347 -21.06 -30.11 -1.56
CA ALA A 347 -20.83 -31.06 -0.47
C ALA A 347 -21.21 -32.52 -0.81
N LEU A 348 -22.25 -32.74 -1.63
CA LEU A 348 -22.77 -34.09 -1.89
C LEU A 348 -21.95 -34.87 -2.93
N SER A 349 -21.44 -34.21 -3.98
CA SER A 349 -20.68 -34.93 -5.02
C SER A 349 -19.30 -35.37 -4.52
N ILE A 350 -18.72 -34.62 -3.58
CA ILE A 350 -17.44 -34.95 -2.94
C ILE A 350 -17.56 -36.22 -2.09
N ALA A 351 -18.67 -36.38 -1.36
CA ALA A 351 -18.91 -37.57 -0.54
C ALA A 351 -19.04 -38.85 -1.38
N TYR A 352 -19.67 -38.77 -2.56
CA TYR A 352 -19.89 -39.92 -3.43
C TYR A 352 -18.59 -40.48 -4.03
N SER A 353 -17.69 -39.62 -4.50
CA SER A 353 -16.41 -40.06 -5.10
C SER A 353 -15.42 -40.61 -4.06
N VAL A 354 -15.50 -40.14 -2.81
CA VAL A 354 -14.71 -40.69 -1.69
C VAL A 354 -15.17 -42.10 -1.36
N PHE A 355 -16.49 -42.33 -1.33
CA PHE A 355 -17.08 -43.62 -0.98
C PHE A 355 -16.67 -44.72 -1.98
N GLU A 356 -16.77 -44.45 -3.29
CA GLU A 356 -16.37 -45.42 -4.33
C GLU A 356 -14.89 -45.81 -4.26
N ALA A 357 -13.99 -44.85 -4.04
CA ALA A 357 -12.55 -45.09 -3.96
C ALA A 357 -12.18 -46.02 -2.78
N THR A 358 -12.84 -45.87 -1.63
CA THR A 358 -12.67 -46.75 -0.46
C THR A 358 -13.26 -48.14 -0.67
N SER A 359 -14.41 -48.27 -1.34
CA SER A 359 -15.04 -49.58 -1.59
C SER A 359 -14.34 -50.42 -2.67
N CYS A 360 -13.50 -49.83 -3.51
CA CYS A 360 -12.76 -50.55 -4.56
C CYS A 360 -11.33 -50.98 -4.17
N GLY A 361 -10.90 -50.77 -2.91
CA GLY A 361 -9.61 -51.25 -2.42
C GLY A 361 -8.37 -50.63 -3.09
N MET A 362 -8.51 -49.48 -3.77
CA MET A 362 -7.38 -48.80 -4.41
C MET A 362 -6.48 -48.13 -3.38
N LYS A 363 -5.24 -48.62 -3.24
CA LYS A 363 -4.16 -47.95 -2.49
C LYS A 363 -3.41 -47.00 -3.43
N GLY A 364 -3.66 -45.68 -3.34
CA GLY A 364 -2.96 -44.68 -4.15
C GLY A 364 -3.40 -43.23 -3.91
N VAL A 365 -2.49 -42.28 -4.18
CA VAL A 365 -2.74 -40.82 -4.12
C VAL A 365 -3.53 -40.39 -5.35
N ILE A 366 -4.76 -39.89 -5.16
CA ILE A 366 -5.55 -39.28 -6.25
C ILE A 366 -5.09 -37.82 -6.40
N CYS A 367 -4.39 -37.52 -7.50
CA CYS A 367 -3.96 -36.16 -7.83
C CYS A 367 -5.09 -35.44 -8.56
N VAL A 368 -5.79 -34.51 -7.90
CA VAL A 368 -6.84 -33.71 -8.52
C VAL A 368 -6.23 -32.47 -9.18
N LYS A 369 -6.43 -32.37 -10.49
CA LYS A 369 -5.98 -31.24 -11.31
C LYS A 369 -7.05 -30.14 -11.24
N LEU A 370 -6.84 -29.14 -10.38
CA LEU A 370 -7.69 -27.94 -10.37
C LEU A 370 -7.61 -27.27 -11.75
N HIS A 371 -8.76 -27.07 -12.40
CA HIS A 371 -8.81 -26.38 -13.69
C HIS A 371 -8.41 -24.91 -13.52
N ASN A 372 -7.52 -24.42 -14.39
CA ASN A 372 -6.90 -23.09 -14.30
C ASN A 372 -7.94 -21.93 -14.26
N SER A 373 -9.15 -22.16 -14.78
CA SER A 373 -10.26 -21.21 -14.83
C SER A 373 -10.85 -20.86 -13.45
N LEU A 374 -10.91 -21.81 -12.51
CA LEU A 374 -11.48 -21.59 -11.17
C LEU A 374 -10.49 -20.91 -10.21
N PHE A 375 -9.20 -21.08 -10.47
CA PHE A 375 -8.12 -20.56 -9.63
C PHE A 375 -8.07 -19.02 -9.65
N TRP A 376 -8.37 -18.40 -10.79
CA TRP A 376 -8.29 -16.96 -10.99
C TRP A 376 -9.64 -16.24 -10.98
N ALA A 377 -10.72 -16.89 -10.56
CA ALA A 377 -12.06 -16.27 -10.52
C ALA A 377 -12.10 -14.95 -9.73
N GLY A 378 -11.22 -14.78 -8.72
CA GLY A 378 -11.07 -13.51 -8.00
C GLY A 378 -10.40 -12.38 -8.81
N SER A 379 -9.60 -12.71 -9.83
CA SER A 379 -9.08 -11.74 -10.79
C SER A 379 -10.15 -11.27 -11.75
N GLU A 380 -11.01 -12.17 -12.25
CA GLU A 380 -12.07 -11.82 -13.21
C GLU A 380 -13.13 -10.90 -12.60
N GLU A 381 -13.59 -11.20 -11.38
CA GLU A 381 -14.51 -10.31 -10.64
C GLU A 381 -13.93 -8.90 -10.47
N VAL A 382 -12.62 -8.81 -10.19
CA VAL A 382 -11.93 -7.52 -10.06
C VAL A 382 -11.81 -6.81 -11.41
N LYS A 383 -11.55 -7.54 -12.50
CA LYS A 383 -11.49 -6.97 -13.85
C LYS A 383 -12.85 -6.39 -14.24
N GLU A 384 -13.93 -7.14 -14.06
CA GLU A 384 -15.30 -6.69 -14.34
C GLU A 384 -15.62 -5.41 -13.58
N ARG A 385 -15.31 -5.37 -12.28
CA ARG A 385 -15.53 -4.16 -11.47
C ARG A 385 -14.73 -2.96 -11.97
N LEU A 386 -13.47 -3.14 -12.39
CA LEU A 386 -12.69 -2.03 -12.95
C LEU A 386 -13.22 -1.60 -14.34
N LYS A 387 -13.71 -2.54 -15.17
CA LYS A 387 -14.37 -2.23 -16.44
C LYS A 387 -15.66 -1.43 -16.22
N GLN A 388 -16.44 -1.73 -15.18
CA GLN A 388 -17.62 -0.93 -14.79
C GLN A 388 -17.28 0.51 -14.37
N LEU A 389 -16.05 0.77 -13.90
CA LEU A 389 -15.55 2.11 -13.60
C LEU A 389 -15.02 2.84 -14.85
N GLY A 390 -15.04 2.22 -16.03
CA GLY A 390 -14.55 2.81 -17.29
C GLY A 390 -13.16 2.35 -17.72
N ALA A 391 -12.67 1.21 -17.22
CA ALA A 391 -11.40 0.67 -17.70
C ALA A 391 -11.49 0.21 -19.15
N ASN A 392 -10.53 0.59 -20.01
CA ASN A 392 -10.48 0.07 -21.38
C ASN A 392 -9.85 -1.31 -21.41
N GLU A 393 -8.72 -1.53 -20.74
CA GLU A 393 -8.13 -2.85 -20.56
C GLU A 393 -7.70 -3.13 -19.14
N VAL A 394 -7.83 -4.40 -18.73
CA VAL A 394 -7.42 -4.86 -17.40
C VAL A 394 -6.70 -6.21 -17.52
N PHE A 395 -5.42 -6.22 -17.14
CA PHE A 395 -4.56 -7.40 -17.21
C PHE A 395 -4.06 -7.79 -15.82
N THR A 396 -3.97 -9.08 -15.55
CA THR A 396 -3.17 -9.57 -14.42
C THR A 396 -1.67 -9.54 -14.76
N GLU A 397 -0.80 -9.47 -13.76
CA GLU A 397 0.65 -9.53 -13.98
C GLU A 397 1.07 -10.80 -14.73
N SER A 398 0.47 -11.96 -14.43
CA SER A 398 0.76 -13.22 -15.14
C SER A 398 0.38 -13.19 -16.63
N GLN A 399 -0.69 -12.49 -17.02
CA GLN A 399 -1.08 -12.34 -18.43
C GLN A 399 -0.07 -11.52 -19.25
N LEU A 400 0.79 -10.76 -18.57
CA LEU A 400 1.75 -9.85 -19.20
C LEU A 400 3.15 -10.48 -19.36
N GLY A 401 3.31 -11.77 -19.02
CA GLY A 401 4.51 -12.57 -19.25
C GLY A 401 4.77 -12.95 -20.71
N VAL A 402 4.26 -12.18 -21.67
CA VAL A 402 4.40 -12.43 -23.11
C VAL A 402 5.66 -11.76 -23.69
N LYS A 403 6.20 -12.31 -24.78
CA LYS A 403 7.42 -11.77 -25.44
C LYS A 403 7.25 -10.33 -25.90
N ASN A 404 6.11 -10.01 -26.51
CA ASN A 404 5.78 -8.67 -27.01
C ASN A 404 4.49 -8.16 -26.37
N ILE A 405 4.61 -7.43 -25.26
CA ILE A 405 3.44 -6.92 -24.53
C ILE A 405 2.55 -5.99 -25.37
N LYS A 406 3.13 -5.31 -26.36
CA LYS A 406 2.42 -4.34 -27.21
C LYS A 406 1.42 -5.02 -28.15
N SER A 407 1.56 -6.31 -28.43
CA SER A 407 0.55 -7.04 -29.21
C SER A 407 -0.79 -7.15 -28.49
N LEU A 408 -0.82 -6.92 -27.16
CA LEU A 408 -2.03 -6.92 -26.36
C LEU A 408 -2.84 -5.62 -26.48
N LEU A 409 -2.30 -4.57 -27.11
CA LEU A 409 -2.97 -3.28 -27.24
C LEU A 409 -4.14 -3.31 -28.22
N GLY A 410 -4.15 -4.25 -29.17
CA GLY A 410 -5.14 -4.27 -30.25
C GLY A 410 -5.12 -2.95 -31.02
N ALA A 411 -6.24 -2.22 -31.01
CA ALA A 411 -6.39 -0.91 -31.65
C ALA A 411 -5.98 0.28 -30.76
N LEU A 412 -5.66 0.06 -29.48
CA LEU A 412 -5.30 1.14 -28.57
C LEU A 412 -3.92 1.73 -28.94
N PRO A 413 -3.76 3.07 -28.91
CA PRO A 413 -2.46 3.67 -29.12
C PRO A 413 -1.50 3.30 -27.99
N GLU A 414 -0.21 3.28 -28.29
CA GLU A 414 0.81 3.04 -27.27
C GLU A 414 0.78 4.13 -26.20
N PRO A 415 0.75 3.76 -24.90
CA PRO A 415 0.68 4.72 -23.82
C PRO A 415 1.80 5.76 -23.83
N VAL A 416 1.42 7.03 -23.71
CA VAL A 416 2.36 8.15 -23.53
C VAL A 416 2.75 8.35 -22.07
N LEU A 417 1.86 7.98 -21.15
CA LEU A 417 2.03 8.19 -19.72
C LEU A 417 1.73 6.89 -18.94
N GLY A 418 2.59 6.59 -17.98
CA GLY A 418 2.51 5.41 -17.13
C GLY A 418 2.48 5.78 -15.64
N PHE A 419 1.67 5.10 -14.83
CA PHE A 419 1.63 5.30 -13.38
C PHE A 419 2.09 4.06 -12.62
N ASN A 420 2.99 4.27 -11.66
CA ASN A 420 3.54 3.22 -10.83
C ASN A 420 3.37 3.52 -9.33
N CYS A 421 2.84 2.54 -8.59
CA CYS A 421 2.83 2.55 -7.11
C CYS A 421 3.33 1.25 -6.47
N VAL A 422 3.79 0.29 -7.27
CA VAL A 422 4.24 -1.02 -6.79
C VAL A 422 5.76 -1.06 -6.65
N GLY A 423 6.51 -0.70 -7.70
CA GLY A 423 7.97 -0.91 -7.79
C GLY A 423 8.34 -2.30 -8.31
N GLY A 424 9.65 -2.57 -8.42
CA GLY A 424 10.18 -3.86 -8.91
C GLY A 424 9.71 -4.24 -10.32
N ASP A 425 9.49 -5.53 -10.55
CA ASP A 425 9.11 -6.08 -11.86
C ASP A 425 7.79 -5.51 -12.37
N SER A 426 6.84 -5.21 -11.47
CA SER A 426 5.57 -4.57 -11.80
C SER A 426 5.76 -3.18 -12.44
N ALA A 427 6.78 -2.42 -12.00
CA ALA A 427 7.13 -1.15 -12.64
C ALA A 427 7.76 -1.36 -14.03
N SER A 428 8.56 -2.42 -14.20
CA SER A 428 9.12 -2.78 -15.50
C SER A 428 8.03 -3.13 -16.53
N ILE A 429 6.92 -3.75 -16.10
CA ILE A 429 5.77 -4.02 -16.96
C ILE A 429 5.16 -2.71 -17.49
N VAL A 430 4.95 -1.71 -16.62
CA VAL A 430 4.45 -0.38 -17.03
C VAL A 430 5.36 0.25 -18.08
N LEU A 431 6.69 0.22 -17.86
CA LEU A 431 7.68 0.74 -18.82
C LEU A 431 7.63 0.05 -20.19
N LYS A 432 7.32 -1.25 -20.25
CA LYS A 432 7.27 -2.00 -21.53
C LYS A 432 6.11 -1.56 -22.42
N PHE A 433 5.02 -1.06 -21.84
CA PHE A 433 3.88 -0.51 -22.58
C PHE A 433 4.18 0.86 -23.19
N LEU A 434 5.03 1.66 -22.56
CA LEU A 434 5.26 3.04 -23.00
C LEU A 434 5.80 3.13 -24.43
N ARG A 435 5.29 4.12 -25.15
CA ARG A 435 5.81 4.56 -26.45
C ARG A 435 7.19 5.21 -26.30
N PRO A 436 8.00 5.30 -27.37
CA PRO A 436 9.21 6.12 -27.35
C PRO A 436 8.90 7.58 -26.93
N GLY A 437 9.71 8.14 -26.03
CA GLY A 437 9.47 9.45 -25.38
C GLY A 437 8.43 9.42 -24.26
N GLY A 438 7.91 8.24 -23.89
CA GLY A 438 6.90 8.08 -22.85
C GLY A 438 7.45 8.36 -21.45
N THR A 439 6.55 8.78 -20.55
CA THR A 439 6.90 9.08 -19.15
C THR A 439 6.26 8.09 -18.19
N MET A 440 7.01 7.59 -17.22
CA MET A 440 6.46 6.88 -16.06
C MET A 440 6.55 7.74 -14.80
N VAL A 441 5.43 7.93 -14.10
CA VAL A 441 5.33 8.66 -12.84
C VAL A 441 5.15 7.66 -11.70
N THR A 442 6.06 7.69 -10.73
CA THR A 442 5.99 6.88 -9.50
C THR A 442 5.47 7.72 -8.34
N TYR A 443 4.36 7.30 -7.73
CA TYR A 443 3.74 7.98 -6.58
C TYR A 443 3.71 7.12 -5.31
N GLY A 444 4.15 5.87 -5.40
CA GLY A 444 4.21 4.92 -4.29
C GLY A 444 5.16 3.75 -4.57
N GLY A 445 5.37 2.90 -3.57
CA GLY A 445 6.27 1.75 -3.68
C GLY A 445 5.86 0.61 -2.75
N MET A 446 4.67 0.04 -2.97
CA MET A 446 4.07 -0.99 -2.11
C MET A 446 4.95 -2.24 -1.96
N ALA A 447 5.67 -2.65 -3.02
CA ALA A 447 6.53 -3.83 -2.97
C ALA A 447 7.86 -3.57 -2.26
N LYS A 448 8.19 -2.30 -1.96
CA LYS A 448 9.49 -1.87 -1.40
C LYS A 448 10.70 -2.28 -2.24
N LYS A 449 10.46 -2.70 -3.49
CA LYS A 449 11.49 -2.96 -4.50
C LYS A 449 11.76 -1.66 -5.29
N PRO A 450 13.02 -1.34 -5.60
CA PRO A 450 13.34 -0.17 -6.40
C PRO A 450 12.70 -0.26 -7.79
N VAL A 451 12.51 0.88 -8.44
CA VAL A 451 12.17 0.92 -9.85
C VAL A 451 13.44 0.62 -10.65
N THR A 452 13.39 -0.37 -11.52
CA THR A 452 14.46 -0.74 -12.44
C THR A 452 14.05 -0.38 -13.86
N VAL A 453 15.01 0.16 -14.63
CA VAL A 453 14.82 0.50 -16.05
C VAL A 453 15.99 -0.10 -16.83
N SER A 454 15.71 -0.71 -17.98
CA SER A 454 16.79 -1.23 -18.84
C SER A 454 17.50 -0.06 -19.52
N THR A 455 18.83 -0.13 -19.63
CA THR A 455 19.65 0.85 -20.35
C THR A 455 19.15 1.08 -21.76
N SER A 456 18.74 0.00 -22.45
CA SER A 456 18.18 0.08 -23.81
C SER A 456 16.88 0.87 -23.88
N SER A 457 15.97 0.70 -22.91
CA SER A 457 14.70 1.47 -22.90
C SER A 457 14.97 2.92 -22.53
N PHE A 458 15.92 3.17 -21.62
CA PHE A 458 16.27 4.52 -21.22
C PHE A 458 16.91 5.32 -22.36
N ILE A 459 17.85 4.71 -23.10
CA ILE A 459 18.57 5.39 -24.18
C ILE A 459 17.77 5.38 -25.49
N PHE A 460 17.34 4.20 -25.97
CA PHE A 460 16.82 4.07 -27.33
C PHE A 460 15.32 4.32 -27.46
N LYS A 461 14.57 4.25 -26.35
CA LYS A 461 13.18 4.71 -26.31
C LYS A 461 13.02 6.06 -25.64
N ASP A 462 14.10 6.68 -25.16
CA ASP A 462 14.07 7.98 -24.48
C ASP A 462 12.97 8.07 -23.40
N LEU A 463 12.89 7.04 -22.54
CA LEU A 463 11.86 7.00 -21.49
C LEU A 463 12.22 7.93 -20.34
N ALA A 464 11.27 8.75 -19.91
CA ALA A 464 11.41 9.58 -18.72
C ALA A 464 10.83 8.89 -17.49
N LEU A 465 11.54 8.95 -16.36
CA LEU A 465 11.06 8.48 -15.06
C LEU A 465 10.93 9.67 -14.11
N ARG A 466 9.76 9.83 -13.49
CA ARG A 466 9.46 10.94 -12.58
C ARG A 466 8.88 10.41 -11.27
N GLY A 467 9.13 11.15 -10.18
CA GLY A 467 8.45 10.95 -8.91
C GLY A 467 7.37 12.01 -8.70
N PHE A 468 6.22 11.61 -8.16
CA PHE A 468 5.19 12.54 -7.70
C PHE A 468 5.00 12.41 -6.20
N TRP A 469 5.01 13.54 -5.49
CA TRP A 469 4.77 13.59 -4.06
C TRP A 469 3.80 14.73 -3.75
N LEU A 470 2.54 14.37 -3.51
CA LEU A 470 1.44 15.32 -3.33
C LEU A 470 1.73 16.35 -2.23
N GLN A 471 2.28 15.95 -1.09
CA GLN A 471 2.58 16.87 0.01
C GLN A 471 3.61 17.94 -0.38
N LYS A 472 4.62 17.59 -1.19
CA LYS A 472 5.58 18.57 -1.73
C LYS A 472 4.92 19.51 -2.74
N TRP A 473 3.99 18.99 -3.52
CA TRP A 473 3.25 19.77 -4.51
C TRP A 473 2.28 20.77 -3.83
N MET A 474 1.57 20.37 -2.76
CA MET A 474 0.65 21.20 -1.98
C MET A 474 1.35 22.20 -1.03
N SER A 475 2.40 22.88 -1.49
CA SER A 475 3.05 23.94 -0.72
C SER A 475 2.07 25.07 -0.36
N ALA A 476 2.34 25.83 0.70
CA ALA A 476 1.47 26.91 1.16
C ALA A 476 1.12 27.93 0.05
N GLY A 477 2.04 28.18 -0.90
CA GLY A 477 1.81 29.05 -2.05
C GLY A 477 0.79 28.52 -3.07
N LYS A 478 0.48 27.23 -3.05
CA LYS A 478 -0.47 26.57 -3.97
C LYS A 478 -1.82 26.25 -3.34
N ALA A 479 -2.07 26.64 -2.08
CA ALA A 479 -3.31 26.30 -1.39
C ALA A 479 -4.57 26.72 -2.17
N LYS A 480 -4.55 27.91 -2.79
CA LYS A 480 -5.67 28.39 -3.62
C LYS A 480 -5.91 27.51 -4.84
N GLU A 481 -4.85 27.14 -5.58
CA GLU A 481 -4.94 26.23 -6.72
C GLU A 481 -5.49 24.86 -6.28
N CYS A 482 -4.99 24.33 -5.16
CA CYS A 482 -5.46 23.06 -4.59
C CYS A 482 -6.97 23.08 -4.33
N ARG A 483 -7.49 24.17 -3.76
CA ARG A 483 -8.92 24.32 -3.44
C ARG A 483 -9.81 24.33 -4.66
N VAL A 484 -9.36 24.94 -5.76
CA VAL A 484 -10.08 24.91 -7.05
C VAL A 484 -10.19 23.48 -7.57
N MET A 485 -9.08 22.73 -7.55
CA MET A 485 -9.07 21.32 -7.94
C MET A 485 -9.94 20.43 -7.03
N ILE A 486 -9.88 20.66 -5.72
CA ILE A 486 -10.73 19.93 -4.78
C ILE A 486 -12.22 20.21 -5.06
N ASN A 487 -12.59 21.47 -5.28
CA ASN A 487 -13.97 21.83 -5.64
C ASN A 487 -14.41 21.17 -6.95
N HIS A 488 -13.53 21.12 -7.95
CA HIS A 488 -13.80 20.40 -9.19
C HIS A 488 -14.08 18.91 -8.92
N LEU A 489 -13.21 18.23 -8.15
CA LEU A 489 -13.39 16.82 -7.81
C LEU A 489 -14.67 16.57 -7.00
N LEU A 490 -15.00 17.44 -6.05
CA LEU A 490 -16.25 17.38 -5.30
C LEU A 490 -17.46 17.52 -6.23
N GLY A 491 -17.40 18.39 -7.23
CA GLY A 491 -18.44 18.49 -8.27
C GLY A 491 -18.59 17.19 -9.08
N VAL A 492 -17.48 16.60 -9.52
CA VAL A 492 -17.50 15.32 -10.25
C VAL A 492 -18.07 14.17 -9.39
N ILE A 493 -17.78 14.17 -8.08
CA ILE A 493 -18.36 13.23 -7.11
C ILE A 493 -19.87 13.48 -6.96
N GLN A 494 -20.29 14.73 -6.84
CA GLN A 494 -21.70 15.12 -6.71
C GLN A 494 -22.52 14.70 -7.93
N GLU A 495 -21.93 14.80 -9.13
CA GLU A 495 -22.52 14.32 -10.39
C GLU A 495 -22.54 12.78 -10.49
N GLY A 496 -21.94 12.06 -9.54
CA GLY A 496 -21.87 10.60 -9.54
C GLY A 496 -20.91 10.03 -10.60
N LYS A 497 -20.00 10.85 -11.13
CA LYS A 497 -19.01 10.47 -12.15
C LYS A 497 -17.69 9.94 -11.57
N LEU A 498 -17.43 10.21 -10.28
CA LEU A 498 -16.29 9.65 -9.55
C LEU A 498 -16.77 8.91 -8.30
N LYS A 499 -16.60 7.59 -8.31
CA LYS A 499 -17.07 6.66 -7.26
C LYS A 499 -15.97 5.69 -6.85
N TYR A 500 -15.91 5.37 -5.56
CA TYR A 500 -15.01 4.32 -5.05
C TYR A 500 -15.53 3.77 -3.72
N GLU A 501 -15.28 2.49 -3.47
CA GLU A 501 -15.77 1.78 -2.29
C GLU A 501 -15.00 2.16 -1.02
N MET A 502 -15.75 2.51 0.02
CA MET A 502 -15.26 2.88 1.35
C MET A 502 -16.12 2.22 2.41
N GLN A 503 -15.58 2.11 3.62
CA GLN A 503 -16.29 1.65 4.79
C GLN A 503 -16.14 2.67 5.90
N LEU A 504 -17.27 3.26 6.32
CA LEU A 504 -17.36 4.06 7.53
C LEU A 504 -17.32 3.12 8.74
N VAL A 505 -16.44 3.43 9.68
CA VAL A 505 -16.21 2.66 10.91
C VAL A 505 -16.24 3.62 12.09
N SER A 506 -16.84 3.21 13.20
CA SER A 506 -16.85 4.04 14.41
C SER A 506 -15.42 4.33 14.87
N PHE A 507 -15.13 5.56 15.31
CA PHE A 507 -13.83 5.91 15.86
C PHE A 507 -13.43 5.04 17.06
N ASN A 508 -14.41 4.52 17.81
CA ASN A 508 -14.15 3.61 18.93
C ASN A 508 -13.65 2.22 18.48
N GLU A 509 -13.87 1.84 17.21
CA GLU A 509 -13.38 0.61 16.58
C GLU A 509 -12.09 0.86 15.77
N PHE A 510 -11.30 1.87 16.19
CA PHE A 510 -10.04 2.21 15.55
C PHE A 510 -9.07 1.01 15.45
N PRO A 511 -8.88 0.15 16.48
CA PRO A 511 -7.98 -1.00 16.38
C PRO A 511 -8.37 -1.94 15.22
N GLU A 512 -9.65 -2.26 15.08
CA GLU A 512 -10.16 -3.11 14.00
C GLU A 512 -10.04 -2.42 12.63
N ALA A 513 -10.34 -1.13 12.56
CA ALA A 513 -10.16 -0.33 11.35
C ALA A 513 -8.68 -0.30 10.91
N LEU A 514 -7.76 -0.16 11.87
CA LEU A 514 -6.33 -0.17 11.61
C LEU A 514 -5.85 -1.54 11.10
N ASP A 515 -6.30 -2.63 11.70
CA ASP A 515 -5.98 -4.00 11.26
C ASP A 515 -6.48 -4.29 9.84
N ARG A 516 -7.69 -3.82 9.49
CA ARG A 516 -8.20 -3.86 8.12
C ARG A 516 -7.33 -3.04 7.17
N ALA A 517 -6.93 -1.83 7.55
CA ALA A 517 -6.09 -0.94 6.75
C ALA A 517 -4.65 -1.47 6.57
N LEU A 518 -4.11 -2.19 7.55
CA LEU A 518 -2.83 -2.89 7.48
C LEU A 518 -2.88 -4.17 6.63
N GLY A 519 -4.07 -4.60 6.21
CA GLY A 519 -4.29 -5.79 5.40
C GLY A 519 -4.25 -7.11 6.17
N LYS A 520 -4.30 -7.07 7.52
CA LYS A 520 -4.31 -8.29 8.36
C LYS A 520 -5.55 -9.15 8.11
N LEU A 521 -6.64 -8.53 7.67
CA LEU A 521 -7.91 -9.18 7.32
C LEU A 521 -8.12 -9.28 5.81
N GLY A 522 -7.04 -9.30 5.03
CA GLY A 522 -7.06 -9.37 3.57
C GLY A 522 -7.52 -8.07 2.90
N SER A 523 -7.97 -8.17 1.65
CA SER A 523 -8.42 -7.00 0.87
C SER A 523 -9.72 -6.41 1.44
N GLN A 524 -9.64 -5.26 2.09
CA GLN A 524 -10.80 -4.56 2.65
C GLN A 524 -11.05 -3.24 1.90
N PRO A 525 -12.29 -2.74 1.88
CA PRO A 525 -12.57 -1.36 1.45
C PRO A 525 -11.76 -0.36 2.26
N LYS A 526 -11.64 0.85 1.74
CA LYS A 526 -10.95 1.94 2.41
C LYS A 526 -11.65 2.26 3.75
N GLN A 527 -10.90 2.21 4.86
CA GLN A 527 -11.44 2.46 6.19
C GLN A 527 -11.50 3.98 6.46
N ILE A 528 -12.66 4.45 6.87
CA ILE A 528 -12.95 5.85 7.21
C ILE A 528 -13.47 5.89 8.64
N LEU A 529 -12.71 6.50 9.56
CA LEU A 529 -13.12 6.71 10.93
C LEU A 529 -14.24 7.75 10.97
N ARG A 530 -15.34 7.45 11.66
CA ARG A 530 -16.47 8.35 11.91
C ARG A 530 -16.48 8.73 13.39
N PHE A 531 -16.51 10.03 13.68
CA PHE A 531 -16.35 10.59 15.02
C PHE A 531 -17.66 10.88 15.73
#